data_AF-A0A7C3QV87-F1
#
_entry.id   AF-A0A7C3QV87-F1
#
_cell.length_a   1.000
_cell.length_b   1.000
_cell.length_c   1.000
_cell.angle_alpha   90.00
_cell.angle_beta   90.00
_cell.angle_gamma   90.00
#
_symmetry.space_group_name_H-M   'P 1'
#
loop_
_entity.id
_entity.type
_entity.pdbx_description
1 polymer ?
#
loop_
_entity_poly.entity_id
_entity_poly.type
_entity_poly.pdbx_seq_one_letter_code
_entity_poly.pdbx_strand_id
1 'polypeptide(L)' 'AFSKIARTFLRHIRVASKQELKNRILNGIAEWNANPIVFRWSNFDLGLK' A
#
# COMPACT_ATOMS: atom_id res chain seq x y z
N ALA A 1 -1.32 -7.56 3.11
CA ALA A 1 -0.39 -7.28 2.00
C ALA A 1 0.16 -5.86 2.06
N PHE A 2 -0.70 -4.83 2.05
CA PHE A 2 -0.32 -3.41 2.09
C PHE A 2 0.67 -3.07 3.22
N SER A 3 0.40 -3.46 4.47
CA SER A 3 1.26 -3.13 5.62
C SER A 3 2.68 -3.71 5.53
N LYS A 4 2.88 -4.80 4.78
CA LYS A 4 4.22 -5.42 4.55
C LYS A 4 5.00 -4.66 3.47
N ILE A 5 4.31 -4.23 2.41
CA ILE A 5 4.88 -3.45 1.32
C ILE A 5 5.18 -2.01 1.78
N ALA A 6 4.23 -1.37 2.46
CA ALA A 6 4.42 -0.04 3.04
C ALA A 6 5.62 0.01 4.01
N ARG A 7 5.80 -1.03 4.84
CA ARG A 7 6.98 -1.10 5.74
C ARG A 7 8.30 -1.21 4.99
N THR A 8 8.38 -1.98 3.92
CA THR A 8 9.62 -2.15 3.15
C THR A 8 9.92 -0.91 2.29
N PHE A 9 8.88 -0.36 1.65
CA PHE A 9 8.95 0.85 0.85
C PHE A 9 9.36 2.09 1.67
N LEU A 10 8.74 2.30 2.83
CA LEU A 10 8.99 3.48 3.66
C LEU A 10 10.24 3.37 4.54
N ARG A 11 10.68 2.16 4.93
CA ARG A 11 11.79 2.00 5.88
C ARG A 11 13.13 2.52 5.36
N HIS A 12 13.36 2.50 4.04
CA HIS A 12 14.61 2.94 3.44
C HIS A 12 14.44 4.12 2.49
N ILE A 13 13.28 4.79 2.53
CA ILE A 13 13.04 5.94 1.66
C ILE A 13 13.92 7.12 2.10
N ARG A 14 14.78 7.59 1.19
CA ARG A 14 15.56 8.81 1.37
C ARG A 14 15.06 9.86 0.38
N VAL A 15 14.80 11.06 0.91
CA VAL A 15 14.22 12.20 0.21
C VAL A 15 14.84 13.48 0.74
N ALA A 16 14.94 14.50 -0.11
CA ALA A 16 15.47 15.81 0.25
C ALA A 16 14.39 16.77 0.80
N SER A 17 13.10 16.45 0.60
CA SER A 17 12.00 17.31 1.06
C SER A 17 10.71 16.54 1.37
N LYS A 18 9.81 17.17 2.12
CA LYS A 18 8.45 16.65 2.39
C LYS A 18 7.62 16.52 1.11
N GLN A 19 7.84 17.42 0.14
CA GLN A 19 7.12 17.40 -1.13
C GLN A 19 7.55 16.19 -1.97
N GLU A 20 8.85 15.90 -2.01
CA GLU A 20 9.36 14.69 -2.66
C GLU A 20 8.79 13.41 -2.02
N LEU A 21 8.71 13.36 -0.69
CA LEU A 21 8.09 12.24 0.03
C LEU A 21 6.65 12.01 -0.41
N LYS A 22 5.85 13.08 -0.45
CA LYS A 22 4.44 13.01 -0.88
C LYS A 22 4.33 12.49 -2.30
N ASN A 23 5.14 13.01 -3.22
CA ASN A 23 5.11 12.59 -4.62
C ASN A 23 5.48 11.11 -4.77
N ARG A 24 6.52 10.63 -4.06
CA ARG A 24 6.92 9.22 -4.10
C ARG A 24 5.86 8.28 -3.53
N ILE A 25 5.21 8.66 -2.43
CA ILE A 25 4.14 7.86 -1.83
C ILE A 25 2.96 7.75 -2.81
N LEU A 26 2.55 8.86 -3.42
CA LEU A 26 1.45 8.88 -4.38
C LEU A 26 1.76 8.04 -5.62
N ASN A 27 2.98 8.13 -6.15
CA ASN A 27 3.41 7.29 -7.28
C ASN A 27 3.40 5.80 -6.93
N GLY A 28 3.92 5.41 -5.75
CA GLY A 28 3.90 4.02 -5.30
C GLY A 28 2.47 3.47 -5.14
N ILE A 29 1.54 4.29 -4.63
CA ILE A 29 0.12 3.93 -4.55
C ILE A 29 -0.47 3.73 -5.95
N ALA A 30 -0.17 4.62 -6.91
CA ALA A 30 -0.66 4.49 -8.28
C ALA A 30 -0.17 3.19 -8.94
N GLU A 31 1.10 2.83 -8.76
CA GLU A 31 1.66 1.56 -9.27
C GLU A 31 0.96 0.34 -8.66
N TRP A 32 0.69 0.35 -7.35
CA TRP A 32 -0.03 -0.74 -6.69
C TRP A 32 -1.48 -0.84 -7.14
N ASN A 33 -2.14 0.30 -7.39
CA ASN A 33 -3.50 0.33 -7.89
C ASN A 33 -3.60 -0.16 -9.35
N ALA A 34 -2.54 0.01 -10.14
CA ALA A 34 -2.48 -0.54 -11.50
C ALA A 34 -2.43 -2.08 -11.51
N ASN A 35 -1.87 -2.70 -10.47
CA ASN A 35 -1.80 -4.15 -10.31
C ASN A 35 -2.35 -4.57 -8.93
N PRO A 36 -3.68 -4.49 -8.74
CA PRO A 36 -4.28 -4.68 -7.43
C PRO A 36 -4.10 -6.13 -6.97
N ILE A 37 -3.55 -6.29 -5.76
CA ILE A 37 -3.49 -7.60 -5.09
C ILE A 37 -4.85 -7.89 -4.49
N VAL A 38 -5.58 -8.84 -5.08
CA VAL A 38 -6.87 -9.30 -4.55
C VAL A 38 -6.63 -10.01 -3.22
N PHE A 39 -7.06 -9.38 -2.13
CA PHE A 39 -7.04 -10.00 -0.81
C PHE A 39 -8.40 -10.67 -0.56
N ARG A 40 -8.40 -12.01 -0.46
CA ARG A 40 -9.60 -12.75 -0.06
C ARG A 40 -9.65 -12.83 1.47
N TRP A 41 -10.70 -12.28 2.04
CA TRP A 41 -10.99 -12.43 3.46
C TRP A 41 -11.54 -13.83 3.68
N SER A 42 -10.76 -14.71 4.32
CA SER A 42 -11.18 -16.10 4.55
C SER A 42 -11.98 -16.29 5.84
N ASN A 43 -12.07 -15.25 6.70
CA ASN A 43 -12.61 -15.36 8.05
C ASN A 43 -13.76 -14.37 8.33
N PHE A 44 -14.50 -13.96 7.29
CA PHE A 44 -15.70 -13.16 7.51
C PHE A 44 -16.91 -14.10 7.46
N ASP A 45 -17.44 -14.44 8.63
CA ASP A 45 -18.82 -14.92 8.70
C ASP A 45 -19.70 -13.70 8.38
N LEU A 46 -20.25 -13.69 7.17
CA LEU A 46 -21.09 -12.57 6.72
C LEU A 46 -22.44 -12.57 7.44
N GLY A 47 -22.77 -13.58 8.26
CA GLY A 47 -24.03 -13.68 8.99
C GLY A 47 -25.26 -13.61 8.07
N LEU A 48 -25.06 -13.81 6.76
CA LEU A 48 -26.12 -13.76 5.77
C LEU A 48 -26.95 -15.03 5.95
N LYS A 49 -28.11 -14.84 6.60
CA LYS A 49 -29.23 -15.78 6.59
C LYS A 49 -29.97 -15.70 5.26
#